data_AF-A0A920NYB9-F1
#
_entry.id   AF-A0A920NYB9-F1
#
_cell.length_a   1.000
_cell.length_b   1.000
_cell.length_c   1.000
_cell.angle_alpha   90.00
_cell.angle_beta   90.00
_cell.angle_gamma   90.00
#
_symmetry.space_group_name_H-M   'P 1'
#
loop_
_entity.id
_entity.type
_entity.pdbx_description
1 polymer ?
#
loop_
_entity_poly.entity_id
_entity_poly.type
_entity_poly.pdbx_seq_one_letter_code
_entity_poly.pdbx_strand_id
1 'polypeptide(L)'
;MYSMDEGYASTLSIAPEGKFPVRRGNSSDPNAFTKAWSKLPVGVDRKAPLTDLYSADVINNIVAGLDTASRWGVKEGELSRASKIINAQFLNRITREYIDDEISVDEAVNKINAELAKF
;
A
#
# COMPACT_ATOMS: atom_id res chain seq x y z
N MET A 1 -5.24 21.59 -6.47
CA MET A 1 -5.45 20.12 -6.52
C MET A 1 -6.15 19.72 -5.22
N TYR A 2 -7.48 19.62 -5.21
CA TYR A 2 -8.26 19.45 -3.98
C TYR A 2 -7.89 18.17 -3.21
N SER A 3 -7.91 17.01 -3.88
CA SER A 3 -7.68 15.71 -3.25
C SER A 3 -6.26 15.49 -2.69
N MET A 4 -5.30 16.36 -2.99
CA MET A 4 -3.91 16.24 -2.50
C MET A 4 -3.54 17.37 -1.52
N ASP A 5 -4.52 18.17 -1.12
CA ASP A 5 -4.34 19.22 -0.12
C ASP A 5 -5.61 19.32 0.76
N GLU A 6 -6.49 20.29 0.50
CA GLU A 6 -7.72 20.53 1.26
C GLU A 6 -8.59 19.27 1.47
N GLY A 7 -8.78 18.46 0.43
CA GLY A 7 -9.57 17.23 0.46
C GLY A 7 -8.78 15.97 0.82
N TYR A 8 -7.50 16.09 1.20
CA TYR A 8 -6.63 14.93 1.35
C TYR A 8 -7.04 14.06 2.55
N ALA A 9 -7.35 14.66 3.70
CA ALA A 9 -7.84 13.93 4.87
C ALA A 9 -9.16 13.18 4.57
N SER A 10 -10.07 13.80 3.82
CA SER A 10 -11.31 13.16 3.35
C SER A 10 -11.05 12.01 2.39
N THR A 11 -9.98 12.08 1.59
CA THR A 11 -9.59 10.98 0.69
C THR A 11 -9.05 9.80 1.48
N LEU A 12 -8.26 10.07 2.52
CA LEU A 12 -7.70 9.05 3.43
C LEU A 12 -8.81 8.37 4.25
N SER A 13 -9.82 9.13 4.70
CA SER A 13 -10.93 8.61 5.54
C SER A 13 -11.87 7.62 4.85
N ILE A 14 -11.76 7.46 3.53
CA ILE A 14 -12.50 6.43 2.79
C ILE A 14 -12.07 5.01 3.22
N ALA A 15 -10.79 4.82 3.56
CA ALA A 15 -10.26 3.55 4.03
C ALA A 15 -9.00 3.80 4.88
N PRO A 16 -9.14 4.37 6.09
CA PRO A 16 -8.01 4.87 6.87
C PRO A 16 -6.98 3.80 7.24
N GLU A 17 -7.38 2.52 7.32
CA GLU A 17 -6.52 1.36 7.51
C GLU A 17 -5.74 0.96 6.25
N GLY A 18 -6.29 1.24 5.07
CA GLY A 18 -5.70 0.87 3.77
C GLY A 18 -5.05 2.03 3.02
N LYS A 19 -5.30 3.28 3.43
CA LYS A 19 -4.82 4.49 2.79
C LYS A 19 -3.91 5.26 3.74
N PHE A 20 -2.61 5.18 3.45
CA PHE A 20 -1.59 5.88 4.22
C PHE A 20 -1.19 7.22 3.57
N PRO A 21 -0.84 8.24 4.37
CA PRO A 21 -0.45 9.54 3.85
C PRO A 21 0.96 9.49 3.22
N VAL A 22 1.04 9.49 1.89
CA VAL A 22 2.31 9.63 1.15
C VAL A 22 2.86 11.06 1.16
N ARG A 23 2.04 12.04 1.56
CA ARG A 23 2.45 13.41 1.88
C ARG A 23 2.34 13.59 3.39
N ARG A 24 3.42 14.03 4.05
CA ARG A 24 3.40 14.22 5.51
C ARG A 24 2.57 15.42 5.96
N GLY A 25 2.61 16.50 5.18
CA GLY A 25 1.93 17.75 5.51
C GLY A 25 1.92 18.71 4.33
N ASN A 26 1.70 19.98 4.66
CA ASN A 26 1.57 21.07 3.71
C ASN A 26 2.57 22.20 4.02
N SER A 27 2.46 23.34 3.33
CA SER A 27 3.38 24.48 3.50
C SER A 27 3.31 25.12 4.88
N SER A 28 2.20 24.96 5.61
CA SER A 28 1.99 25.56 6.94
C SER A 28 2.38 24.63 8.08
N ASP A 29 2.15 23.32 7.93
CA ASP A 29 2.56 22.30 8.90
C ASP A 29 3.10 21.06 8.16
N PRO A 30 4.41 20.74 8.30
CA PRO A 30 5.04 19.62 7.62
C PRO A 30 4.47 18.25 8.04
N ASN A 31 3.70 18.19 9.13
CA ASN A 31 3.07 16.99 9.66
C ASN A 31 1.53 17.04 9.63
N ALA A 32 0.94 18.00 8.90
CA ALA A 32 -0.52 18.21 8.90
C ALA A 32 -1.31 16.93 8.59
N PHE A 33 -0.87 16.16 7.60
CA PHE A 33 -1.60 15.01 7.08
C PHE A 33 -1.36 13.75 7.88
N THR A 34 -0.15 13.54 8.42
CA THR A 34 0.10 12.42 9.35
C THR A 34 -0.64 12.60 10.67
N LYS A 35 -0.73 13.83 11.18
CA LYS A 35 -1.55 14.18 12.35
C LYS A 35 -3.06 14.03 12.09
N ALA A 36 -3.51 14.38 10.89
CA ALA A 36 -4.91 14.21 10.51
C ALA A 36 -5.27 12.73 10.36
N TRP A 37 -4.41 11.97 9.68
CA TRP A 37 -4.57 10.54 9.45
C TRP A 37 -4.69 9.75 10.76
N SER A 38 -3.81 10.00 11.74
CA SER A 38 -3.84 9.29 13.03
C SER A 38 -5.12 9.51 13.85
N LYS A 39 -5.92 10.52 13.51
CA LYS A 39 -7.20 10.83 14.16
C LYS A 39 -8.41 10.33 13.38
N LEU A 40 -8.21 9.73 12.21
CA LEU A 40 -9.30 9.23 11.40
C LEU A 40 -10.01 8.06 12.09
N PRO A 41 -11.35 8.01 12.03
CA PRO A 41 -12.11 6.90 12.57
C PRO A 41 -11.91 5.65 11.70
N VAL A 42 -11.46 4.57 12.32
CA VAL A 42 -11.27 3.24 11.73
C VAL A 42 -12.27 2.25 12.29
N GLY A 43 -12.60 1.21 11.53
CA GLY A 43 -13.59 0.19 11.86
C GLY A 43 -14.88 0.26 11.03
N VAL A 44 -15.65 -0.83 11.06
CA VAL A 44 -16.91 -0.98 10.30
C VAL A 44 -18.12 -0.69 11.21
N ASP A 45 -18.42 -1.58 12.15
CA ASP A 45 -19.56 -1.46 13.06
C ASP A 45 -19.28 -0.55 14.26
N ARG A 46 -18.05 -0.60 14.78
CA ARG A 46 -17.57 0.26 15.87
C ARG A 46 -16.38 1.05 15.35
N LYS A 47 -16.50 2.38 15.42
CA LYS A 47 -15.46 3.28 14.95
C LYS A 47 -14.76 3.96 16.11
N ALA A 48 -13.44 4.02 16.03
CA ALA A 48 -12.60 4.77 16.95
C ALA A 48 -11.45 5.41 16.16
N PRO A 49 -10.89 6.54 16.62
CA PRO A 49 -9.63 7.07 16.09
C PRO A 49 -8.51 6.01 16.11
N LEU A 50 -7.60 6.04 15.13
CA LEU A 50 -6.40 5.18 15.15
C LEU A 50 -5.60 5.31 16.46
N THR A 51 -5.54 6.51 17.05
CA THR A 51 -4.87 6.76 18.35
C THR A 51 -5.50 6.05 19.55
N ASP A 52 -6.77 5.64 19.44
CA ASP A 52 -7.44 4.91 20.52
C ASP A 52 -7.16 3.40 20.42
N LEU A 53 -6.74 2.93 19.25
CA LEU A 53 -6.46 1.51 18.97
C LEU A 53 -4.97 1.18 18.96
N TYR A 54 -4.13 2.13 18.54
CA TYR A 54 -2.69 1.96 18.40
C TYR A 54 -1.92 2.97 19.24
N SER A 55 -0.83 2.50 19.85
CA SER A 55 0.09 3.38 20.56
C SER A 55 0.74 4.38 19.61
N ALA A 56 1.24 5.49 20.18
CA ALA A 56 2.01 6.48 19.42
C ALA A 56 3.19 5.84 18.68
N ASP A 57 3.88 4.87 19.29
CA ASP A 57 5.00 4.16 18.67
C ASP A 57 4.59 3.37 17.42
N VAL A 58 3.43 2.69 17.47
CA VAL A 58 2.90 1.97 16.30
C VAL A 58 2.56 2.93 15.17
N ILE A 59 1.87 4.04 15.49
CA ILE A 59 1.52 5.08 14.50
C ILE A 59 2.78 5.67 13.87
N ASN A 60 3.78 6.00 14.69
CA ASN A 60 5.05 6.56 14.22
C ASN A 60 5.80 5.56 13.33
N ASN A 61 5.83 4.28 13.70
CA ASN A 61 6.49 3.24 12.90
C ASN A 61 5.81 3.04 11.54
N ILE A 62 4.48 3.09 11.47
CA ILE A 62 3.75 3.03 10.21
C ILE A 62 4.13 4.21 9.31
N VAL A 63 4.13 5.44 9.86
CA VAL A 63 4.49 6.65 9.11
C VAL A 63 5.94 6.59 8.63
N ALA A 64 6.86 6.15 9.50
CA ALA A 64 8.28 6.01 9.17
C ALA A 64 8.54 4.94 8.09
N GLY A 65 7.77 3.85 8.10
CA GLY A 65 7.88 2.80 7.09
C GLY A 65 7.68 3.31 5.66
N LEU A 66 6.87 4.36 5.47
CA LEU A 66 6.65 5.01 4.18
C LEU A 66 7.90 5.73 3.63
N ASP A 67 8.82 6.14 4.50
CA ASP A 67 10.06 6.81 4.08
C ASP A 67 11.05 5.83 3.46
N THR A 68 11.01 4.58 3.93
CA THR A 68 11.87 3.50 3.46
C THR A 68 11.19 2.62 2.41
N ALA A 69 9.90 2.85 2.16
CA ALA A 69 9.12 2.07 1.23
C ALA A 69 9.74 2.15 -0.18
N SER A 70 10.16 1.00 -0.69
CA SER A 70 10.70 0.88 -2.05
C SER A 70 9.59 0.38 -2.97
N ARG A 71 9.21 1.20 -3.95
CA ARG A 71 8.26 0.80 -4.99
C ARG A 71 9.01 -0.06 -6.02
N TRP A 72 8.49 -1.26 -6.28
CA TRP A 72 9.13 -2.22 -7.19
C TRP A 72 9.41 -1.60 -8.56
N GLY A 73 10.66 -1.69 -9.01
CA GLY A 73 11.14 -1.18 -10.29
C GLY A 73 11.42 0.33 -10.34
N VAL A 74 11.13 1.11 -9.29
CA VAL A 74 11.37 2.58 -9.36
C VAL A 74 12.84 2.92 -9.39
N LYS A 75 13.65 2.33 -8.50
CA LYS A 75 15.09 2.61 -8.44
C LYS A 75 15.81 2.10 -9.69
N GLU A 76 15.30 1.03 -10.27
CA GLU A 76 15.85 0.35 -11.45
C GLU A 76 15.37 0.95 -12.78
N GLY A 77 14.44 1.93 -12.77
CA GLY A 77 13.85 2.48 -14.00
C GLY A 77 12.78 1.61 -14.66
N GLU A 78 12.41 0.50 -14.01
CA GLU A 78 11.50 -0.54 -14.47
C GLU A 78 10.05 -0.40 -13.96
N LEU A 79 9.67 0.76 -13.40
CA LEU A 79 8.32 0.98 -12.85
C LEU A 79 7.20 0.63 -13.84
N SER A 80 7.39 0.97 -15.12
CA SER A 80 6.42 0.65 -16.18
C SER A 80 6.25 -0.87 -16.34
N ARG A 81 7.35 -1.61 -16.39
CA ARG A 81 7.35 -3.08 -16.50
C ARG A 81 6.75 -3.73 -15.27
N ALA A 82 7.19 -3.33 -14.08
CA ALA A 82 6.65 -3.80 -12.80
C ALA A 82 5.14 -3.55 -12.69
N SER A 83 4.65 -2.38 -13.13
CA SER A 83 3.22 -2.07 -13.18
C SER A 83 2.44 -3.01 -14.10
N LYS A 84 2.97 -3.31 -15.29
CA LYS A 84 2.33 -4.25 -16.22
C LYS A 84 2.26 -5.67 -15.64
N ILE A 85 3.34 -6.14 -15.00
CA ILE A 85 3.40 -7.45 -14.34
C ILE A 85 2.31 -7.55 -13.25
N ILE A 86 2.22 -6.56 -12.36
CA ILE A 86 1.24 -6.54 -11.27
C ILE A 86 -0.19 -6.53 -11.84
N ASN A 87 -0.46 -5.70 -12.85
CA ASN A 87 -1.80 -5.59 -13.43
C ASN A 87 -2.22 -6.82 -14.26
N ALA A 88 -1.27 -7.63 -14.75
CA ALA A 88 -1.58 -8.86 -15.47
C ALA A 88 -2.08 -10.00 -14.55
N GLN A 89 -1.94 -9.85 -13.22
CA GLN A 89 -2.51 -10.75 -12.20
C GLN A 89 -2.10 -12.24 -12.32
N PHE A 90 -1.13 -12.60 -13.17
CA PHE A 90 -0.73 -14.01 -13.33
C PHE A 90 -0.02 -14.54 -12.07
N LEU A 91 0.77 -13.69 -11.39
CA LEU A 91 1.44 -14.05 -10.14
C LEU A 91 0.45 -14.54 -9.08
N ASN A 92 -0.63 -13.78 -8.85
CA ASN A 92 -1.66 -14.13 -7.85
C ASN A 92 -2.38 -15.43 -8.21
N ARG A 93 -2.70 -15.63 -9.49
CA ARG A 93 -3.39 -16.84 -9.98
C ARG A 93 -2.53 -18.09 -9.82
N ILE A 94 -1.28 -18.05 -10.29
CA ILE A 94 -0.36 -19.18 -10.18
C ILE A 94 0.01 -19.47 -8.71
N THR A 95 0.19 -18.42 -7.89
CA THR A 95 0.40 -18.60 -6.45
C THR A 95 -0.80 -19.30 -5.81
N ARG A 96 -2.02 -19.02 -6.27
CA ARG A 96 -3.22 -19.69 -5.78
C ARG A 96 -3.26 -21.17 -6.18
N GLU A 97 -2.97 -21.50 -7.44
CA GLU A 97 -2.85 -22.90 -7.90
C GLU A 97 -1.87 -23.69 -7.01
N TYR A 98 -0.74 -23.09 -6.64
CA TYR A 98 0.22 -23.72 -5.72
C TYR A 98 -0.33 -23.87 -4.29
N ILE A 99 -0.95 -22.83 -3.71
CA ILE A 99 -1.54 -22.87 -2.37
C ILE A 99 -2.67 -23.90 -2.26
N ASP A 100 -3.35 -24.17 -3.37
CA ASP A 100 -4.43 -25.16 -3.47
C ASP A 100 -3.94 -26.58 -3.79
N ASP A 101 -2.62 -26.81 -3.75
CA ASP A 101 -1.97 -28.08 -4.08
C ASP A 101 -2.28 -28.60 -5.50
N GLU A 102 -2.73 -27.73 -6.42
CA GLU A 102 -3.02 -28.09 -7.81
C GLU A 102 -1.74 -28.25 -8.65
N ILE A 103 -0.68 -27.53 -8.27
CA ILE A 103 0.64 -27.57 -8.91
C ILE A 103 1.75 -27.59 -7.88
N SER A 104 2.92 -28.09 -8.26
CA SER A 104 4.12 -28.04 -7.41
C SER A 104 4.73 -26.63 -7.39
N VAL A 105 5.60 -26.36 -6.40
CA VAL A 105 6.36 -25.10 -6.34
C VAL A 105 7.23 -24.91 -7.58
N ASP A 106 7.84 -25.98 -8.10
CA ASP A 106 8.68 -25.94 -9.30
C ASP A 106 7.84 -25.59 -10.55
N GLU A 107 6.64 -26.15 -10.65
CA GLU A 107 5.71 -25.81 -11.73
C GLU A 107 5.25 -24.35 -11.62
N ALA A 108 4.93 -23.87 -10.42
CA ALA A 108 4.56 -22.47 -10.19
C ALA A 108 5.68 -21.51 -10.61
N VAL A 109 6.93 -21.79 -10.23
CA VAL A 109 8.10 -20.99 -10.63
C VAL A 109 8.27 -21.00 -12.15
N ASN A 110 8.14 -22.15 -12.80
CA ASN A 110 8.24 -22.27 -14.25
C ASN A 110 7.16 -21.46 -14.98
N LYS A 111 5.90 -21.56 -14.53
CA LYS A 111 4.78 -20.77 -15.08
C LYS A 111 5.01 -19.27 -14.89
N ILE A 112 5.46 -18.85 -13.70
CA ILE A 112 5.77 -17.44 -13.41
C ILE A 112 6.87 -16.93 -14.34
N ASN A 113 7.97 -17.67 -14.50
CA ASN A 113 9.07 -17.28 -15.39
C ASN A 113 8.63 -17.19 -16.86
N ALA A 114 7.77 -18.12 -17.31
CA ALA A 114 7.21 -18.09 -18.65
C ALA A 114 6.33 -16.86 -18.91
N GLU A 115 5.54 -16.42 -17.93
CA GLU A 115 4.76 -15.18 -18.02
C GLU A 115 5.65 -13.93 -17.96
N LEU A 116 6.66 -13.92 -17.07
CA LEU A 116 7.60 -12.80 -16.95
C LEU A 116 8.39 -12.55 -18.25
N ALA A 117 8.71 -13.60 -19.01
CA ALA A 117 9.42 -13.49 -20.29
C ALA A 117 8.65 -12.72 -21.38
N LYS A 118 7.36 -12.41 -21.17
CA LYS A 118 6.52 -11.63 -22.08
C LYS A 118 6.63 -10.12 -21.89
N PHE A 119 7.32 -9.66 -20.84
CA PHE A 119 7.51 -8.26 -20.49
C PHE A 119 8.95 -7.80 -20.74
#